data_AF-A0A6M3LCV1-F1
#
_entry.id   AF-A0A6M3LCV1-F1
#
_cell.length_a   1.000
_cell.length_b   1.000
_cell.length_c   1.000
_cell.angle_alpha   90.00
_cell.angle_beta   90.00
_cell.angle_gamma   90.00
#
_symmetry.space_group_name_H-M   'P 1'
#
loop_
_entity.id
_entity.type
_entity.pdbx_description
1 polymer ?
#
loop_
_entity_poly.entity_id
_entity_poly.type
_entity_poly.pdbx_seq_one_letter_code
_entity_poly.pdbx_strand_id
1 'polypeptide(L)'
;MTKYELEKKIGEMYADLYWFRRNPQWWHDKGENLNVERHQILITQYAYMLDHGDYQPELNSRGNEVERSFRPTERYEFDVCLKKRDGWTQYDTTQDAPYFGVWVNSRLRQTFTYCEGDHTLVKCPTEESFQAEIEDMNRCYGPPPPAWKVYGMDGSVTHIFDDDSLMGRSLPSET
;
A
#
# COMPACT_ATOMS: atom_id res chain seq x y z
N MET A 1 9.15 -7.43 16.42
CA MET A 1 9.07 -6.38 15.41
C MET A 1 8.65 -6.99 14.10
N THR A 2 7.92 -6.24 13.29
CA THR A 2 7.57 -6.64 11.92
C THR A 2 8.74 -6.39 10.98
N LYS A 3 8.67 -6.95 9.77
CA LYS A 3 9.63 -6.66 8.70
C LYS A 3 9.75 -5.16 8.43
N TYR A 4 8.60 -4.48 8.28
CA TYR A 4 8.55 -3.05 8.01
C TYR A 4 9.17 -2.22 9.15
N GLU A 5 8.91 -2.59 10.42
CA GLU A 5 9.53 -1.92 11.57
C GLU A 5 11.05 -2.08 11.59
N LEU A 6 11.56 -3.25 11.23
CA LEU A 6 13.01 -3.50 11.12
C LEU A 6 13.62 -2.63 10.02
N GLU A 7 13.06 -2.67 8.81
CA GLU A 7 13.52 -1.87 7.66
C GLU A 7 13.50 -0.37 7.97
N LYS A 8 12.42 0.12 8.60
CA LYS A 8 12.28 1.51 9.01
C LYS A 8 13.35 1.90 10.03
N LYS A 9 13.55 1.10 11.10
CA LYS A 9 14.58 1.38 12.11
C LYS A 9 15.98 1.39 11.51
N ILE A 10 16.27 0.45 10.61
CA ILE A 10 17.55 0.43 9.88
C ILE A 10 17.71 1.72 9.06
N GLY A 11 16.69 2.12 8.31
CA GLY A 11 16.69 3.34 7.50
C GLY A 11 16.90 4.61 8.33
N GLU A 12 16.18 4.75 9.44
CA GLU A 12 16.31 5.86 10.39
C GLU A 12 17.75 5.93 10.95
N MET A 13 18.30 4.81 11.41
CA MET A 13 19.67 4.76 11.93
C MET A 13 20.72 5.07 10.84
N TYR A 14 20.53 4.61 9.61
CA TYR A 14 21.39 4.98 8.50
C TYR A 14 21.32 6.46 8.18
N ALA A 15 20.13 7.07 8.22
CA ALA A 15 19.95 8.50 8.00
C ALA A 15 20.67 9.31 9.08
N ASP A 16 20.53 8.92 10.35
CA ASP A 16 21.22 9.58 11.46
C ASP A 16 22.75 9.50 11.30
N LEU A 17 23.28 8.31 11.00
CA LEU A 17 24.71 8.13 10.75
C LEU A 17 25.20 8.92 9.52
N TYR A 18 24.39 8.99 8.47
CA TYR A 18 24.70 9.77 7.26
C TYR A 18 24.81 11.26 7.57
N TRP A 19 23.80 11.82 8.24
CA TRP A 19 23.76 13.24 8.58
C TRP A 19 24.79 13.63 9.63
N PHE A 20 25.07 12.75 10.59
CA PHE A 20 26.16 12.94 11.54
C PHE A 20 27.52 13.01 10.85
N ARG A 21 27.82 12.10 9.92
CA ARG A 21 29.08 12.13 9.16
C ARG A 21 29.21 13.39 8.31
N ARG A 22 28.10 13.88 7.75
CA ARG A 22 28.10 15.05 6.86
C ARG A 22 28.14 16.38 7.60
N ASN A 23 27.43 16.48 8.73
CA ASN A 23 27.27 17.70 9.51
C ASN A 23 27.30 17.39 11.02
N PRO A 24 28.46 16.97 11.58
CA PRO A 24 28.55 16.58 12.99
C PRO A 24 28.17 17.73 13.95
N GLN A 25 28.36 18.97 13.51
CA GLN A 25 28.05 20.17 14.28
C GLN A 25 26.56 20.38 14.58
N TRP A 26 25.64 19.75 13.84
CA TRP A 26 24.20 19.83 14.09
C TRP A 26 23.74 19.01 15.30
N TRP A 27 24.63 18.22 15.88
CA TRP A 27 24.34 17.24 16.92
C TRP A 27 24.91 17.62 18.29
N HIS A 28 25.38 18.86 18.47
CA HIS A 28 25.93 19.36 19.73
C HIS A 28 24.86 19.73 20.78
N ASP A 29 23.64 20.09 20.36
CA ASP A 29 22.56 20.58 21.24
C ASP A 29 21.36 19.61 21.35
N LYS A 30 21.29 18.56 20.53
CA LYS A 30 20.28 17.51 20.70
C LYS A 30 20.79 16.58 21.80
N GLY A 31 20.21 16.72 23.00
CA GLY A 31 20.59 16.06 24.26
C GLY A 31 20.59 14.54 24.32
N GLU A 32 20.85 13.84 23.23
CA GLU A 32 21.21 12.44 23.19
C GLU A 32 22.40 12.32 22.23
N ASN A 33 23.61 12.16 22.79
CA ASN A 33 24.80 11.84 22.02
C ASN A 33 24.47 10.67 21.09
N LEU A 34 24.43 10.91 19.78
CA LEU A 34 24.24 9.85 18.79
C LEU A 34 25.33 8.80 19.04
N ASN A 35 24.94 7.66 19.62
CA ASN A 35 25.87 6.59 19.91
C ASN A 35 26.09 5.80 18.61
N VAL A 36 27.09 6.23 17.84
CA VAL A 36 27.44 5.68 16.52
C VAL A 36 27.69 4.17 16.59
N GLU A 37 28.39 3.70 17.63
CA GLU A 37 28.67 2.28 17.84
C GLU A 37 27.38 1.49 18.08
N ARG A 38 26.49 2.00 18.93
CA ARG A 38 25.18 1.39 19.18
C ARG A 38 24.35 1.31 17.92
N HIS A 39 24.32 2.36 17.09
CA HIS A 39 23.61 2.36 15.82
C HIS A 39 24.15 1.29 14.87
N GLN A 40 25.48 1.18 14.74
CA GLN A 40 26.11 0.16 13.90
C GLN A 40 25.77 -1.26 14.37
N ILE A 41 25.85 -1.52 15.68
CA ILE A 41 25.49 -2.83 16.26
C ILE A 41 24.02 -3.15 15.99
N LEU A 42 23.10 -2.19 16.22
CA LEU A 42 21.67 -2.39 16.01
C LEU A 42 21.33 -2.59 14.53
N ILE A 43 21.96 -1.84 13.62
CA ILE A 43 21.82 -2.05 12.17
C ILE A 43 22.22 -3.49 11.80
N THR A 44 23.37 -3.97 12.28
CA THR A 44 23.82 -5.35 12.02
C THR A 44 22.84 -6.38 12.57
N GLN A 45 22.35 -6.19 13.80
CA GLN A 45 21.38 -7.10 14.42
C GLN A 45 20.05 -7.14 13.66
N TYR A 46 19.51 -5.98 13.29
CA TYR A 46 18.24 -5.91 12.56
C TYR A 46 18.36 -6.42 11.13
N ALA A 47 19.49 -6.15 10.45
CA ALA A 47 19.77 -6.73 9.14
C ALA A 47 19.86 -8.26 9.21
N TYR A 48 20.53 -8.79 10.24
CA TYR A 48 20.58 -10.23 10.49
C TYR A 48 19.18 -10.83 10.65
N MET A 49 18.32 -10.19 11.45
CA MET A 49 16.92 -10.64 11.64
C MET A 49 16.14 -10.63 10.31
N LEU A 50 16.32 -9.61 9.46
CA LEU A 50 15.69 -9.55 8.15
C LEU A 50 16.15 -10.67 7.23
N ASP A 51 17.46 -10.91 7.15
CA ASP A 51 18.06 -11.93 6.29
C ASP A 51 17.64 -13.36 6.69
N HIS A 52 17.36 -13.59 7.97
CA HIS A 52 16.96 -14.88 8.50
C HIS A 52 15.43 -15.06 8.60
N GLY A 53 14.64 -14.03 8.29
CA GLY A 53 13.19 -14.07 8.44
C GLY A 53 12.71 -14.05 9.90
N ASP A 54 13.54 -13.61 10.83
CA ASP A 54 13.27 -13.56 12.27
C ASP A 54 12.43 -12.32 12.65
N TYR A 55 11.24 -12.22 12.08
CA TYR A 55 10.28 -11.15 12.35
C TYR A 55 8.85 -11.69 12.44
N GLN A 56 8.00 -10.92 13.11
CA GLN A 56 6.58 -11.25 13.22
C GLN A 56 5.83 -10.71 11.98
N PRO A 57 4.77 -11.38 11.51
CA PRO A 57 3.90 -10.80 10.50
C PRO A 57 3.26 -9.51 11.03
N GLU A 58 3.15 -8.49 10.17
CA GLU A 58 2.35 -7.31 10.48
C GLU A 58 0.87 -7.66 10.26
N LEU A 59 0.02 -7.30 11.21
CA LEU A 59 -1.43 -7.48 11.09
C LEU A 59 -2.11 -6.11 11.08
N ASN A 60 -3.11 -5.93 10.21
CA ASN A 60 -3.98 -4.75 10.29
C ASN A 60 -5.01 -4.90 11.43
N SER A 61 -5.84 -3.88 11.64
CA SER A 61 -6.88 -3.89 12.69
C SER A 61 -7.95 -4.98 12.51
N ARG A 62 -8.01 -5.60 11.33
CA ARG A 62 -8.92 -6.71 10.99
C ARG A 62 -8.25 -8.09 11.13
N GLY A 63 -6.97 -8.14 11.54
CA GLY A 63 -6.22 -9.38 11.69
C GLY A 63 -5.68 -9.96 10.37
N ASN A 64 -5.72 -9.19 9.28
CA ASN A 64 -5.16 -9.59 7.99
C ASN A 64 -3.65 -9.32 7.96
N GLU A 65 -2.88 -10.21 7.34
CA GLU A 65 -1.44 -10.03 7.16
C GLU A 65 -1.16 -8.89 6.18
N VAL A 66 -0.23 -8.00 6.54
CA VAL A 66 0.16 -6.84 5.75
C VAL A 66 1.62 -6.95 5.36
N GLU A 67 1.89 -6.85 4.06
CA GLU A 67 3.23 -6.65 3.53
C GLU A 67 3.33 -5.23 2.98
N ARG A 68 4.36 -4.50 3.42
CA ARG A 68 4.66 -3.15 2.96
C ARG A 68 6.01 -3.13 2.28
N SER A 69 6.11 -2.35 1.22
CA SER A 69 7.37 -2.09 0.54
C SER A 69 7.31 -0.79 -0.25
N PHE A 70 8.48 -0.31 -0.66
CA PHE A 70 8.63 0.91 -1.44
C PHE A 70 9.26 0.61 -2.79
N ARG A 71 8.71 1.17 -3.87
CA ARG A 71 9.26 1.11 -5.23
C ARG A 71 8.97 2.43 -5.94
N PRO A 72 9.97 3.27 -6.23
CA PRO A 72 9.76 4.58 -6.84
C PRO A 72 9.43 4.43 -8.33
N THR A 73 8.16 4.18 -8.65
CA THR A 73 7.67 3.98 -10.01
C THR A 73 6.31 4.68 -10.21
N GLU A 74 5.55 4.29 -11.22
CA GLU A 74 4.16 4.67 -11.46
C GLU A 74 3.25 3.45 -11.36
N ARG A 75 1.97 3.68 -11.11
CA ARG A 75 0.98 2.61 -10.96
C ARG A 75 0.91 1.69 -12.17
N TYR A 76 1.23 2.21 -13.36
CA TYR A 76 1.09 1.47 -14.62
C TYR A 76 2.04 0.28 -14.72
N GLU A 77 3.16 0.27 -13.99
CA GLU A 77 3.99 -0.93 -13.85
C GLU A 77 3.20 -2.06 -13.17
N PHE A 78 2.42 -1.74 -12.14
CA PHE A 78 1.58 -2.71 -11.44
C PHE A 78 0.39 -3.14 -12.28
N ASP A 79 -0.22 -2.24 -13.06
CA ASP A 79 -1.27 -2.63 -14.02
C ASP A 79 -0.76 -3.72 -14.98
N VAL A 80 0.43 -3.54 -15.56
CA VAL A 80 1.01 -4.52 -16.48
C VAL A 80 1.41 -5.80 -15.75
N CYS A 81 2.03 -5.70 -14.58
CA CYS A 81 2.49 -6.86 -13.82
C CYS A 81 1.34 -7.71 -13.24
N LEU A 82 0.31 -7.05 -12.69
CA LEU A 82 -0.82 -7.71 -12.05
C LEU A 82 -1.82 -8.24 -13.08
N LYS A 83 -2.09 -7.53 -14.19
CA LYS A 83 -2.94 -8.05 -15.28
C LYS A 83 -2.41 -9.35 -15.89
N LYS A 84 -1.08 -9.55 -15.87
CA LYS A 84 -0.45 -10.81 -16.33
C LYS A 84 -0.58 -11.96 -15.32
N ARG A 85 -0.92 -11.64 -14.06
CA ARG A 85 -1.08 -12.63 -12.98
C ARG A 85 -2.55 -12.97 -12.84
N ASP A 86 -2.82 -14.27 -12.79
CA ASP A 86 -4.17 -14.78 -12.78
C ASP A 86 -4.95 -14.38 -11.50
N GLY A 87 -6.14 -13.81 -11.69
CA GLY A 87 -7.10 -13.43 -10.66
C GLY A 87 -7.01 -11.99 -10.14
N TRP A 88 -6.11 -11.14 -10.65
CA TRP A 88 -6.04 -9.72 -10.26
C TRP A 88 -6.93 -8.85 -11.14
N THR A 89 -7.79 -8.06 -10.50
CA THR A 89 -8.63 -7.05 -11.16
C THR A 89 -8.37 -5.69 -10.52
N GLN A 90 -8.31 -4.63 -11.34
CA GLN A 90 -8.21 -3.27 -10.83
C GLN A 90 -9.52 -2.90 -10.12
N TYR A 91 -9.39 -2.35 -8.91
CA TYR A 91 -10.51 -1.77 -8.18
C TYR A 91 -10.51 -0.27 -8.50
N ASP A 92 -11.32 0.12 -9.49
CA ASP A 92 -11.31 1.51 -9.97
C ASP A 92 -11.83 2.46 -8.89
N THR A 93 -11.10 3.55 -8.66
CA THR A 93 -11.48 4.60 -7.71
C THR A 93 -11.58 5.96 -8.40
N THR A 94 -12.30 6.90 -7.79
CA THR A 94 -12.32 8.30 -8.25
C THR A 94 -10.98 9.02 -8.07
N GLN A 95 -10.02 8.39 -7.38
CA GLN A 95 -8.68 8.90 -7.09
C GLN A 95 -7.61 8.31 -7.99
N ASP A 96 -7.98 7.41 -8.92
CA ASP A 96 -7.03 6.73 -9.79
C ASP A 96 -6.19 7.73 -10.60
N ALA A 97 -4.87 7.62 -10.44
CA ALA A 97 -3.89 8.53 -11.03
C ALA A 97 -2.57 7.79 -11.28
N PRO A 98 -1.60 8.34 -12.04
CA PRO A 98 -0.29 7.70 -12.22
C PRO A 98 0.42 7.34 -10.91
N TYR A 99 0.11 8.07 -9.83
CA TYR A 99 0.69 7.88 -8.50
C TYR A 99 -0.20 7.08 -7.53
N PHE A 100 -1.39 6.62 -7.91
CA PHE A 100 -2.30 5.91 -7.00
C PHE A 100 -3.18 4.87 -7.71
N GLY A 101 -3.26 3.66 -7.17
CA GLY A 101 -4.18 2.62 -7.66
C GLY A 101 -4.43 1.49 -6.67
N VAL A 102 -5.52 0.76 -6.87
CA VAL A 102 -5.93 -0.38 -6.03
C VAL A 102 -6.30 -1.58 -6.91
N TRP A 103 -5.95 -2.78 -6.47
CA TRP A 103 -6.26 -4.04 -7.15
C TRP A 103 -6.69 -5.09 -6.14
N VAL A 104 -7.52 -6.01 -6.58
CA VAL A 104 -8.10 -7.08 -5.76
C VAL A 104 -7.89 -8.41 -6.44
N ASN A 105 -7.53 -9.43 -5.66
CA ASN A 105 -7.53 -10.82 -6.09
C ASN A 105 -8.48 -11.62 -5.20
N SER A 106 -9.71 -11.82 -5.67
CA SER A 106 -10.76 -12.52 -4.92
C SER A 106 -10.42 -13.99 -4.67
N ARG A 107 -9.76 -14.65 -5.63
CA ARG A 107 -9.35 -16.06 -5.50
C ARG A 107 -8.35 -16.27 -4.37
N LEU A 108 -7.35 -15.40 -4.26
CA LEU A 108 -6.33 -15.46 -3.21
C LEU A 108 -6.74 -14.69 -1.95
N ARG A 109 -7.87 -13.98 -1.97
CA ARG A 109 -8.34 -13.07 -0.92
C ARG A 109 -7.29 -12.02 -0.55
N GLN A 110 -6.82 -11.30 -1.57
CA GLN A 110 -5.77 -10.30 -1.43
C GLN A 110 -6.22 -8.94 -1.96
N THR A 111 -5.74 -7.88 -1.33
CA THR A 111 -5.87 -6.52 -1.84
C THR A 111 -4.48 -5.90 -1.95
N PHE A 112 -4.26 -5.14 -3.01
CA PHE A 112 -2.99 -4.47 -3.29
C PHE A 112 -3.27 -3.00 -3.52
N THR A 113 -2.57 -2.14 -2.79
CA THR A 113 -2.66 -0.68 -2.92
C THR A 113 -1.31 -0.11 -3.26
N TYR A 114 -1.27 0.82 -4.20
CA TYR A 114 -0.11 1.60 -4.56
C TYR A 114 -0.39 3.09 -4.33
N CYS A 115 0.54 3.81 -3.70
CA CYS A 115 0.47 5.26 -3.48
C CYS A 115 1.89 5.85 -3.45
N GLU A 116 2.25 6.65 -4.46
CA GLU A 116 3.50 7.45 -4.50
C GLU A 116 4.78 6.65 -4.19
N GLY A 117 4.82 5.38 -4.60
CA GLY A 117 5.95 4.48 -4.39
C GLY A 117 5.73 3.48 -3.27
N ASP A 118 4.93 3.82 -2.26
CA ASP A 118 4.50 2.89 -1.24
C ASP A 118 3.52 1.90 -1.84
N HIS A 119 3.70 0.62 -1.50
CA HIS A 119 2.71 -0.39 -1.81
C HIS A 119 2.47 -1.31 -0.64
N THR A 120 1.20 -1.66 -0.48
CA THR A 120 0.71 -2.51 0.59
C THR A 120 -0.05 -3.68 -0.02
N LEU A 121 0.37 -4.90 0.30
CA LEU A 121 -0.36 -6.13 0.01
C LEU A 121 -1.01 -6.62 1.30
N VAL A 122 -2.32 -6.77 1.31
CA VAL A 122 -3.07 -7.38 2.41
C VAL A 122 -3.48 -8.79 1.99
N LYS A 123 -3.20 -9.77 2.85
CA LYS A 123 -3.61 -11.17 2.67
C LYS A 123 -4.63 -11.55 3.73
N CYS A 124 -5.80 -11.98 3.30
CA CYS A 124 -6.89 -12.31 4.20
C CYS A 124 -6.96 -13.83 4.41
N PRO A 125 -6.79 -14.33 5.65
CA PRO A 125 -6.78 -15.76 5.91
C PRO A 125 -8.15 -16.40 5.68
N THR A 126 -9.24 -15.67 5.88
CA THR A 126 -10.61 -16.17 5.74
C THR A 126 -11.45 -15.31 4.79
N GLU A 127 -12.56 -15.86 4.31
CA GLU A 127 -13.50 -15.13 3.45
C GLU A 127 -14.15 -13.96 4.19
N GLU A 128 -14.46 -14.15 5.47
CA GLU A 128 -15.06 -13.12 6.31
C GLU A 128 -14.12 -11.93 6.49
N SER A 129 -12.82 -12.18 6.69
CA SER A 129 -11.83 -11.11 6.82
C SER A 129 -11.53 -10.40 5.50
N PHE A 130 -11.69 -11.11 4.38
CA PHE A 130 -11.63 -10.53 3.04
C PHE A 130 -12.82 -9.65 2.74
N GLN A 131 -14.04 -10.12 3.04
CA GLN A 131 -15.27 -9.34 2.89
C GLN A 131 -15.21 -8.05 3.73
N ALA A 132 -14.71 -8.13 4.97
CA ALA A 132 -14.49 -6.96 5.81
C ALA A 132 -13.46 -5.97 5.22
N GLU A 133 -12.45 -6.46 4.50
CA GLU A 133 -11.47 -5.64 3.79
C GLU A 133 -12.12 -4.91 2.61
N ILE A 134 -12.94 -5.61 1.82
CA ILE A 134 -13.70 -5.02 0.70
C ILE A 134 -14.71 -3.98 1.19
N GLU A 135 -15.41 -4.24 2.30
CA GLU A 135 -16.32 -3.27 2.91
C GLU A 135 -15.61 -2.00 3.39
N ASP A 136 -14.42 -2.16 3.98
CA ASP A 136 -13.57 -1.03 4.40
C ASP A 136 -13.12 -0.20 3.18
N MET A 137 -12.74 -0.86 2.09
CA MET A 137 -12.41 -0.22 0.81
C MET A 137 -13.61 0.52 0.22
N ASN A 138 -14.78 -0.11 0.18
CA ASN A 138 -16.02 0.50 -0.31
C ASN A 138 -16.38 1.76 0.50
N ARG A 139 -16.20 1.72 1.83
CA ARG A 139 -16.38 2.89 2.70
C ARG A 139 -15.35 3.99 2.42
N CYS A 140 -14.09 3.62 2.18
CA CYS A 140 -12.98 4.56 1.98
C CYS A 140 -13.04 5.28 0.62
N TYR A 141 -13.23 4.52 -0.46
CA TYR A 141 -13.16 5.02 -1.83
C TYR A 141 -14.53 5.41 -2.41
N GLY A 142 -15.61 4.97 -1.77
CA GLY A 142 -16.97 5.27 -2.20
C GLY A 142 -17.39 4.50 -3.47
N PRO A 143 -18.41 5.01 -4.19
CA PRO A 143 -18.91 4.33 -5.37
C PRO A 143 -17.87 4.28 -6.50
N PRO A 144 -17.96 3.29 -7.40
CA PRO A 144 -17.06 3.19 -8.54
C PRO A 144 -17.20 4.43 -9.44
N PRO A 145 -16.10 4.91 -10.07
CA PRO A 145 -16.24 5.83 -11.19
C PRO A 145 -16.94 5.11 -12.36
N PRO A 146 -17.69 5.85 -13.21
CA PRO A 146 -18.21 5.27 -14.44
C PRO A 146 -17.05 4.96 -15.39
N ALA A 147 -17.08 3.77 -15.99
CA ALA A 147 -16.14 3.37 -17.03
C ALA A 147 -16.25 4.28 -18.26
N TRP A 148 -17.48 4.69 -18.62
CA TRP A 148 -17.73 5.60 -19.73
C TRP A 148 -18.82 6.62 -19.38
N LYS A 149 -18.69 7.83 -19.93
CA LYS A 149 -19.72 8.86 -19.92
C LYS A 149 -20.17 9.13 -21.35
N VAL A 150 -21.45 8.98 -21.62
CA VAL A 150 -22.05 9.31 -22.91
C VAL A 150 -22.84 10.60 -22.78
N TYR A 151 -22.52 11.57 -23.62
CA TYR A 151 -23.22 12.86 -23.67
C TYR A 151 -24.24 12.84 -24.80
N GLY A 152 -25.52 12.95 -24.46
CA GLY A 152 -26.61 13.09 -25.41
C GLY A 152 -26.62 14.47 -26.06
N MET A 153 -27.15 14.58 -27.28
CA MET A 153 -27.30 15.87 -27.96
C MET A 153 -28.33 16.80 -27.29
N ASP A 154 -29.15 16.26 -26.39
CA ASP A 154 -30.09 16.99 -25.53
C ASP A 154 -29.45 17.49 -24.22
N GLY A 155 -28.15 17.24 -24.01
CA GLY A 155 -27.44 17.58 -22.77
C GLY A 155 -27.57 16.54 -21.66
N SER A 156 -28.23 15.40 -21.91
CA SER A 156 -28.24 14.27 -20.96
C SER A 156 -26.86 13.63 -20.82
N VAL A 157 -26.60 13.03 -19.65
CA VAL A 157 -25.36 12.29 -19.37
C VAL A 157 -25.72 10.89 -18.91
N THR A 158 -25.23 9.87 -19.62
CA THR A 158 -25.39 8.47 -19.22
C THR A 158 -24.08 7.92 -18.70
N HIS A 159 -24.12 7.32 -17.51
CA HIS A 159 -23.00 6.69 -16.84
C HIS A 159 -23.03 5.18 -17.10
N ILE A 160 -21.98 4.65 -17.72
CA ILE A 160 -21.81 3.21 -17.97
C ILE A 160 -20.75 2.68 -17.01
N PHE A 161 -21.06 1.61 -16.28
CA PHE A 161 -20.18 0.97 -15.30
C PHE A 161 -19.71 -0.39 -15.82
N ASP A 162 -18.53 -0.83 -15.36
CA ASP A 162 -17.99 -2.16 -15.64
C ASP A 162 -18.30 -3.10 -14.47
N ASP A 163 -19.08 -4.16 -14.72
CA ASP A 163 -19.57 -5.08 -13.70
C ASP A 163 -18.43 -5.76 -12.93
N ASP A 164 -17.31 -6.06 -13.60
CA ASP A 164 -16.16 -6.76 -13.00
C ASP A 164 -15.40 -5.87 -11.99
N SER A 165 -15.54 -4.55 -12.09
CA SER A 165 -14.91 -3.57 -11.20
C SER A 165 -15.74 -3.30 -9.92
N LEU A 166 -16.99 -3.77 -9.88
CA LEU A 166 -17.94 -3.36 -8.84
C LEU A 166 -17.56 -3.90 -7.46
N MET A 167 -17.05 -5.14 -7.36
CA MET A 167 -16.58 -5.75 -6.08
C MET A 167 -17.56 -5.51 -4.90
N GLY A 168 -18.85 -5.71 -5.15
CA GLY A 168 -19.92 -5.52 -4.16
C GLY A 168 -20.31 -4.07 -3.86
N ARG A 169 -19.80 -3.08 -4.61
CA ARG A 169 -20.20 -1.67 -4.48
C ARG A 169 -21.60 -1.42 -5.06
N SER A 170 -22.36 -0.58 -4.36
CA SER A 170 -23.60 -0.03 -4.89
C SER A 170 -23.30 1.03 -5.95
N LEU A 171 -24.07 1.00 -7.05
CA LEU A 171 -24.03 2.05 -8.05
C LEU A 171 -24.60 3.36 -7.48
N PRO A 172 -24.07 4.54 -7.90
CA PRO A 172 -24.70 5.81 -7.56
C PRO A 172 -26.14 5.83 -8.06
N SER A 173 -27.07 6.41 -7.28
CA SER A 173 -28.43 6.66 -7.75
C SER A 173 -28.40 7.57 -8.98
N GLU A 174 -29.13 7.20 -10.03
CA GLU A 174 -29.31 8.05 -11.22
C GLU A 174 -29.89 9.41 -10.80
N THR A 175 -29.17 10.49 -11.12
CA THR A 175 -29.61 11.89 -10.96
C THR A 175 -29.72 12.56 -12.31
#